data_AF-A0A2E1ZHW9-F1
#
_entry.id   AF-A0A2E1ZHW9-F1
#
_cell.length_a   1.000
_cell.length_b   1.000
_cell.length_c   1.000
_cell.angle_alpha   90.00
_cell.angle_beta   90.00
_cell.angle_gamma   90.00
#
_symmetry.space_group_name_H-M   'P 1'
#
loop_
_entity.id
_entity.type
_entity.pdbx_description
1 polymer ?
#
loop_
_entity_poly.entity_id
_entity_poly.type
_entity_poly.pdbx_seq_one_letter_code
_entity_poly.pdbx_strand_id
1 'polypeptide(L)' 'MKYLTKTILLFFSAGITSLAFTQGNNLPEIPYEKFILDNGLTLIVHEDHKAPIVSVNIWYHVGSKN' A
#
# COMPACT_ATOMS: atom_id res chain seq x y z
N MET A 1 -47.40 28.04 -10.97
CA MET A 1 -46.28 27.38 -11.70
C MET A 1 -44.92 28.06 -11.47
N LYS A 2 -44.63 28.59 -10.26
CA LYS A 2 -43.36 29.31 -9.94
C LYS A 2 -42.50 28.66 -8.84
N TYR A 3 -42.99 27.58 -8.22
CA TYR A 3 -42.30 26.90 -7.11
C TYR A 3 -41.66 25.56 -7.51
N LEU A 4 -42.04 24.99 -8.67
CA LEU A 4 -41.58 23.68 -9.12
C LEU A 4 -40.10 23.68 -9.56
N THR A 5 -39.60 24.80 -10.08
CA THR A 5 -38.21 24.96 -10.52
C THR A 5 -37.21 25.22 -9.38
N LYS A 6 -37.63 25.75 -8.22
CA LYS A 6 -36.74 26.00 -7.07
C LYS A 6 -36.42 24.73 -6.25
N THR A 7 -37.34 23.77 -6.18
CA THR A 7 -37.10 22.52 -5.45
C THR A 7 -36.10 21.60 -6.16
N ILE A 8 -36.08 21.58 -7.49
CA ILE A 8 -35.16 20.74 -8.27
C ILE A 8 -33.70 21.27 -8.17
N LEU A 9 -33.52 22.59 -8.06
CA LEU A 9 -32.18 23.18 -7.91
C LEU A 9 -31.58 22.94 -6.52
N LEU A 10 -32.42 22.79 -5.47
CA LEU A 10 -31.96 22.50 -4.10
C LEU A 10 -31.51 21.05 -3.90
N PHE A 11 -31.92 20.13 -4.78
CA PHE A 11 -31.41 18.75 -4.79
C PHE A 11 -30.14 18.60 -5.63
N PHE A 12 -29.85 19.55 -6.53
CA PHE A 12 -28.69 19.45 -7.41
C PHE A 12 -27.35 19.84 -6.74
N SER A 13 -27.38 20.57 -5.62
CA SER A 13 -26.17 20.92 -4.86
C SER A 13 -25.81 19.93 -3.73
N ALA A 14 -26.67 18.95 -3.42
CA ALA A 14 -26.42 17.97 -2.36
C ALA A 14 -25.88 16.63 -2.88
N GLY A 15 -25.84 16.42 -4.20
CA GLY A 15 -25.47 15.14 -4.82
C GLY A 15 -24.00 15.02 -5.25
N ILE A 16 -23.18 16.07 -5.12
CA ILE A 16 -21.79 16.07 -5.63
C ILE A 16 -20.75 16.11 -4.51
N THR A 17 -21.15 16.28 -3.25
CA THR A 17 -20.23 16.28 -2.10
C THR A 17 -19.88 14.84 -1.66
N SER A 18 -19.13 14.12 -2.49
CA SER A 18 -18.14 13.09 -2.07
C SER A 18 -17.68 12.20 -3.24
N LEU A 19 -17.25 12.79 -4.36
CA LEU A 19 -16.20 12.15 -5.17
C LEU A 19 -14.84 12.46 -4.53
N ALA A 20 -14.68 12.05 -3.27
CA ALA A 20 -13.35 11.90 -2.70
C ALA A 20 -12.75 10.67 -3.40
N PHE A 21 -12.01 10.89 -4.48
CA PHE A 21 -11.10 9.87 -4.99
C PHE A 21 -10.14 9.54 -3.84
N THR A 22 -10.36 8.40 -3.20
CA THR A 22 -9.31 7.78 -2.40
C THR A 22 -8.28 7.30 -3.40
N GLN A 23 -7.18 8.05 -3.53
CA GLN A 23 -6.01 7.57 -4.23
C GLN A 23 -5.39 6.52 -3.29
N GLY A 24 -5.94 5.31 -3.33
CA GLY A 24 -5.42 4.16 -2.61
C GLY A 24 -3.95 4.01 -3.01
N ASN A 25 -3.09 3.82 -2.02
CA ASN A 25 -1.66 3.70 -2.21
C ASN A 25 -1.37 2.57 -3.23
N ASN A 26 -1.11 2.92 -4.48
CA ASN A 26 -0.77 1.99 -5.56
C ASN A 26 0.70 1.52 -5.44
N LEU A 27 1.15 1.25 -4.22
CA LEU A 27 2.46 0.67 -4.02
C LEU A 27 2.36 -0.81 -4.38
N PRO A 28 3.26 -1.32 -5.25
CA PRO A 28 3.29 -2.74 -5.54
C PRO A 28 3.61 -3.51 -4.25
N GLU A 29 2.76 -4.46 -3.89
CA GLU A 29 3.02 -5.38 -2.80
C GLU A 29 4.09 -6.39 -3.26
N ILE A 30 5.22 -6.42 -2.55
CA ILE A 30 6.32 -7.34 -2.82
C ILE A 30 6.16 -8.52 -1.87
N PRO A 31 5.76 -9.71 -2.34
CA PRO A 31 5.60 -10.87 -1.46
C PRO A 31 6.96 -11.32 -0.94
N TYR A 32 7.05 -11.63 0.35
CA TYR A 32 8.23 -12.20 0.96
C TYR A 32 7.83 -13.12 2.12
N GLU A 33 8.70 -14.06 2.44
CA GLU A 33 8.56 -14.93 3.59
C GLU A 33 9.57 -14.54 4.65
N LYS A 34 9.15 -14.58 5.92
CA LYS A 34 9.99 -14.25 7.07
C LYS A 34 10.13 -15.47 7.97
N PHE A 35 11.37 -15.82 8.27
CA PHE A 35 11.72 -16.89 9.18
C PHE A 35 12.57 -16.35 10.34
N ILE A 36 12.41 -16.96 11.50
CA ILE A 36 13.34 -16.82 12.62
C ILE A 36 13.94 -18.19 12.84
N LEU A 37 15.25 -18.30 12.67
CA LEU A 37 15.99 -19.55 12.88
C LEU A 37 16.19 -19.80 14.38
N ASP A 38 16.52 -21.05 14.75
CA ASP A 38 16.74 -21.45 16.15
C ASP A 38 17.83 -20.64 16.87
N ASN A 39 18.79 -20.10 16.10
CA ASN A 39 19.84 -19.22 16.60
C ASN A 39 19.42 -17.74 16.73
N GLY A 40 18.16 -17.41 16.45
CA GLY A 40 17.63 -16.05 16.49
C GLY A 40 17.87 -15.20 15.24
N LEU A 41 18.52 -15.73 14.19
CA LEU A 41 18.73 -14.99 12.94
C LEU A 41 17.39 -14.83 12.20
N THR A 42 17.12 -13.59 11.76
CA THR A 42 15.97 -13.29 10.90
C THR A 42 16.36 -13.48 9.44
N LEU A 43 15.63 -14.35 8.74
CA LEU A 43 15.78 -14.58 7.31
C LEU A 43 14.56 -14.01 6.58
N ILE A 44 14.81 -13.26 5.52
CA ILE A 44 13.78 -12.73 4.62
C ILE A 44 14.05 -13.31 3.24
N VAL A 45 13.07 -14.04 2.69
CA VAL A 45 13.17 -14.71 1.39
C VAL A 45 12.15 -14.09 0.44
N HIS A 46 12.61 -13.70 -0.74
CA HIS A 46 11.77 -13.27 -1.85
C HIS A 46 12.08 -14.15 -3.06
N GLU A 47 11.05 -14.79 -3.60
CA GLU A 47 11.15 -15.67 -4.77
C GLU A 47 10.56 -14.96 -6.00
N ASP A 48 11.35 -14.83 -7.07
CA ASP A 48 10.91 -14.30 -8.37
C ASP A 48 11.28 -15.30 -9.48
N HIS A 49 10.28 -15.75 -10.25
CA HIS A 49 10.43 -16.74 -11.33
C HIS A 49 10.73 -16.12 -12.70
N LYS A 50 11.01 -14.82 -12.80
CA LYS A 50 11.34 -14.18 -14.08
C LYS A 50 12.69 -14.60 -14.66
N ALA A 51 13.67 -14.91 -13.82
CA ALA A 51 15.01 -15.31 -14.25
C ALA A 51 15.67 -16.20 -13.19
N PRO A 52 16.51 -17.18 -13.58
CA PRO A 52 17.20 -18.08 -12.66
C PRO A 52 18.44 -17.40 -12.04
N ILE A 53 18.24 -16.36 -11.24
CA ILE A 53 19.31 -15.57 -10.59
C ILE A 53 19.07 -15.57 -9.08
N VAL A 54 20.14 -15.63 -8.29
CA VAL A 54 20.10 -15.62 -6.82
C VAL A 54 20.99 -14.50 -6.28
N SER A 55 20.51 -13.78 -5.27
CA SER A 55 21.27 -12.75 -4.54
C SER A 55 21.12 -12.96 -3.04
N VAL A 56 22.21 -12.76 -2.30
CA VAL A 56 22.26 -12.96 -0.84
C VAL A 56 22.88 -11.74 -0.20
N ASN A 57 22.23 -11.19 0.83
CA ASN A 57 22.73 -10.07 1.61
C ASN A 57 22.73 -10.44 3.10
N ILE A 58 23.73 -9.96 3.82
CA ILE A 58 23.85 -10.15 5.26
C ILE A 58 23.92 -8.76 5.89
N TRP A 59 23.02 -8.49 6.84
CA TRP A 59 23.00 -7.23 7.57
C TRP A 59 23.28 -7.47 9.04
N TYR A 60 24.19 -6.67 9.60
CA TYR A 60 24.49 -6.64 11.02
C TYR A 60 23.89 -5.37 11.62
N HIS A 61 23.23 -5.51 12.77
CA HIS A 61 22.75 -4.38 13.55
C HIS A 61 23.89 -3.79 14.39
N VAL A 62 24.95 -3.30 13.73
CA VAL A 62 26.12 -2.68 14.37
C VAL A 62 26.54 -1.44 13.57
N GLY A 63 27.11 -0.46 14.26
CA GLY A 63 27.62 0.76 13.65
C GLY A 63 28.55 1.47 14.62
N SER A 64 29.22 2.53 14.17
CA SER A 64 30.26 3.24 14.94
C SER A 64 29.86 3.72 16.34
N LYS A 65 28.55 3.78 16.63
CA LYS A 65 27.99 4.24 17.90
C LYS A 65 27.74 3.13 18.91
N ASN A 66 27.71 1.86 18.48
CA ASN A 66 27.31 0.71 19.29
C ASN A 66 28.50 -0.07 19.84
#